data_AF-A0A645CXW4-F1
#
_entry.id   AF-A0A645CXW4-F1
#
_cell.length_a   1.000
_cell.length_b   1.000
_cell.length_c   1.000
_cell.angle_alpha   90.00
_cell.angle_beta   90.00
_cell.angle_gamma   90.00
#
_symmetry.space_group_name_H-M   'P 1'
#
loop_
_entity.id
_entity.type
_entity.pdbx_description
1 polymer ?
#
loop_
_entity_poly.entity_id
_entity_poly.type
_entity_poly.pdbx_seq_one_letter_code
_entity_poly.pdbx_strand_id
1 'polypeptide(L)' 'MRIKIGKQHESDVVFDGLKAIFAKYSGPAVVFLHLVDKRRVIKAEQKYWLDPSPEAILEIETLLGKGTVQIV' A
#
# COMPACT_ATOMS: atom_id res chain seq x y z
N MET A 1 2.15 -0.94 8.84
CA MET A 1 1.64 0.04 7.86
C MET A 1 0.30 -0.42 7.31
N ARG A 2 -0.72 0.44 7.27
CA ARG A 2 -2.05 0.14 6.70
C ARG A 2 -2.30 1.02 5.49
N ILE A 3 -2.71 0.42 4.38
CA ILE A 3 -2.99 1.09 3.12
C ILE A 3 -4.47 0.93 2.82
N LYS A 4 -5.22 2.03 2.77
CA LYS A 4 -6.64 2.05 2.44
C LYS A 4 -6.82 2.09 0.92
N ILE A 5 -7.41 1.04 0.36
CA ILE A 5 -7.74 0.96 -1.07
C ILE A 5 -9.27 1.05 -1.19
N GLY A 6 -9.73 2.08 -1.90
CA GLY A 6 -11.13 2.26 -2.28
C GLY A 6 -11.42 1.64 -3.64
N LYS A 7 -12.72 1.54 -3.99
CA LYS A 7 -13.18 0.93 -5.25
C LYS A 7 -12.61 1.58 -6.52
N GLN A 8 -12.27 2.87 -6.45
CA GLN A 8 -11.65 3.63 -7.55
C GLN A 8 -10.17 3.26 -7.76
N HIS A 9 -9.53 2.65 -6.77
CA HIS A 9 -8.11 2.27 -6.77
C HIS A 9 -7.89 0.74 -6.88
N GLU A 10 -8.96 -0.07 -6.88
CA GLU A 10 -8.92 -1.49 -7.28
C GLU A 10 -8.78 -1.60 -8.81
N SER A 11 -7.74 -1.00 -9.37
CA SER A 11 -7.41 -1.10 -10.80
C SER A 11 -6.06 -1.78 -10.97
N ASP A 12 -5.90 -2.57 -12.03
CA ASP A 12 -4.67 -3.32 -12.30
C ASP A 12 -3.44 -2.40 -12.35
N VAL A 13 -3.60 -1.18 -12.87
CA VAL A 13 -2.55 -0.14 -12.95
C VAL A 13 -2.01 0.25 -11.56
N VAL A 14 -2.91 0.37 -10.58
CA VAL A 14 -2.54 0.73 -9.20
C VAL A 14 -1.86 -0.45 -8.51
N PHE A 15 -2.36 -1.66 -8.74
CA PHE A 15 -1.71 -2.86 -8.20
C PHE A 15 -0.30 -3.06 -8.77
N ASP A 16 -0.10 -2.79 -10.06
CA ASP A 16 1.21 -2.88 -10.70
C ASP A 16 2.17 -1.81 -10.17
N GLY A 17 1.71 -0.56 -10.05
CA GLY A 17 2.48 0.53 -9.44
C GLY A 17 2.87 0.22 -7.99
N LEU A 18 1.94 -0.30 -7.18
CA LEU A 18 2.23 -0.76 -5.82
C LEU A 18 3.28 -1.86 -5.79
N LYS A 19 3.19 -2.87 -6.69
CA LYS A 19 4.21 -3.93 -6.78
C LYS A 19 5.59 -3.37 -7.09
N ALA A 20 5.69 -2.40 -8.01
CA ALA A 20 6.96 -1.74 -8.32
C ALA A 20 7.53 -1.00 -7.11
N ILE A 21 6.68 -0.30 -6.35
CA ILE A 21 7.09 0.39 -5.11
C ILE A 21 7.51 -0.63 -4.04
N PHE A 22 6.75 -1.71 -3.85
CA PHE A 22 7.11 -2.78 -2.92
C PHE A 22 8.46 -3.42 -3.27
N ALA A 23 8.73 -3.65 -4.56
CA ALA A 23 10.01 -4.16 -5.02
C ALA A 23 11.16 -3.18 -4.80
N LYS A 24 10.89 -1.87 -4.91
CA LYS A 24 11.89 -0.81 -4.74
C LYS A 24 12.21 -0.50 -3.28
N TYR A 25 11.22 -0.53 -2.39
CA TYR A 25 11.34 -0.20 -0.96
C TYR A 25 11.01 -1.38 -0.05
N SER A 26 11.46 -2.58 -0.43
CA SER A 26 11.29 -3.77 0.40
C SER A 26 11.95 -3.58 1.77
N GLY A 27 11.24 -3.94 2.84
CA GLY A 27 11.71 -3.71 4.21
C GLY A 27 11.03 -4.61 5.23
N PRO A 28 11.34 -4.46 6.53
CA PRO A 28 10.81 -5.34 7.58
C PRO A 28 9.37 -5.01 7.99
N ALA A 29 8.78 -3.88 7.55
CA ALA A 29 7.47 -3.49 8.05
C ALA A 29 6.33 -4.16 7.30
N VAL A 30 5.41 -4.70 8.09
CA VAL A 30 4.22 -5.39 7.59
C VAL A 30 3.24 -4.39 6.98
N VAL A 31 2.82 -4.68 5.75
CA VAL A 31 1.79 -3.93 5.04
C VAL A 31 0.42 -4.60 5.24
N PHE A 32 -0.60 -3.81 5.53
CA PHE A 32 -1.99 -4.23 5.65
C PHE A 32 -2.84 -3.49 4.62
N LEU A 33 -3.38 -4.22 3.65
CA LEU A 33 -4.27 -3.67 2.63
C LEU A 33 -5.70 -3.65 3.19
N HIS A 34 -6.22 -2.48 3.47
CA HIS A 34 -7.59 -2.27 3.91
C HIS A 34 -8.47 -1.89 2.70
N LEU A 35 -9.22 -2.85 2.19
CA LEU A 35 -10.25 -2.63 1.18
C LEU A 35 -11.46 -1.96 1.85
N VAL A 36 -11.59 -0.65 1.67
CA VAL A 36 -12.63 0.15 2.36
C VAL A 36 -14.03 -0.22 1.85
N ASP A 37 -14.15 -0.52 0.56
CA ASP A 37 -15.42 -0.94 -0.07
C ASP A 37 -15.91 -2.27 0.48
N LYS A 38 -15.01 -3.25 0.60
CA LYS A 38 -15.30 -4.60 1.11
C LYS A 38 -15.19 -4.71 2.64
N ARG A 39 -14.87 -3.62 3.35
CA ARG A 39 -14.51 -3.59 4.78
C ARG A 39 -13.59 -4.75 5.18
N ARG A 40 -12.64 -5.08 4.31
CA ARG A 40 -11.77 -6.25 4.45
C ARG A 40 -10.34 -5.80 4.61
N VAL A 41 -9.67 -6.29 5.64
CA VAL A 41 -8.24 -6.08 5.83
C VAL A 41 -7.52 -7.35 5.41
N ILE A 42 -6.59 -7.21 4.48
CA ILE A 42 -5.72 -8.26 3.98
C ILE A 42 -4.31 -7.95 4.49
N LYS A 43 -3.75 -8.86 5.26
CA LYS A 43 -2.33 -8.79 5.63
C LYS A 43 -1.51 -9.15 4.40
N ALA A 44 -0.61 -8.26 3.99
CA ALA A 44 0.28 -8.55 2.89
C ALA A 44 1.34 -9.58 3.34
N GLU A 45 1.71 -10.47 2.41
CA GLU A 45 2.76 -11.46 2.64
C GLU A 45 4.14 -10.81 2.81
N GLN A 46 5.12 -11.56 3.32
CA GLN A 46 6.51 -11.07 3.52
C GLN A 46 7.12 -10.46 2.27
N LYS A 47 6.78 -10.98 1.09
CA LYS A 47 7.22 -10.44 -0.21
C LYS A 47 6.68 -9.03 -0.53
N TYR A 48 5.73 -8.54 0.24
CA TYR A 48 5.13 -7.20 0.14
C TYR A 48 5.38 -6.38 1.40
N TRP A 49 6.34 -6.79 2.25
CA TRP A 49 6.77 -5.96 3.34
C TRP A 49 7.60 -4.80 2.79
N LEU A 50 7.34 -3.62 3.34
CA LEU A 50 7.88 -2.37 2.85
C LEU A 50 8.42 -1.60 4.03
N ASP A 51 9.54 -0.93 3.84
CA ASP A 51 9.99 0.04 4.84
C ASP A 51 9.09 1.30 4.78
N PRO A 52 8.50 1.74 5.91
CA PRO A 52 7.61 2.90 5.97
C PRO A 52 8.43 4.20 5.95
N SER A 53 9.41 4.28 5.06
CA SER A 53 10.20 5.46 4.78
C SER A 53 9.32 6.55 4.16
N PRO A 54 9.59 7.83 4.46
CA PRO A 54 8.80 8.95 3.94
C PRO A 54 8.72 8.97 2.40
N GLU A 55 9.77 8.52 1.70
CA GLU A 55 9.79 8.39 0.24
C GLU A 55 8.78 7.36 -0.27
N ALA A 56 8.72 6.19 0.39
CA ALA A 56 7.80 5.12 0.03
C ALA A 56 6.35 5.51 0.31
N ILE A 57 6.09 6.19 1.44
CA ILE A 57 4.77 6.75 1.74
C ILE A 57 4.36 7.74 0.65
N LEU A 58 5.26 8.63 0.25
CA LEU A 58 4.98 9.66 -0.76
C LEU A 58 4.65 9.05 -2.12
N GLU A 59 5.42 8.05 -2.59
CA GLU A 59 5.11 7.34 -3.84
C GLU A 59 3.75 6.63 -3.77
N ILE A 60 3.45 5.97 -2.65
CA ILE A 60 2.17 5.27 -2.45
C ILE A 60 1.01 6.28 -2.39
N GLU A 61 1.16 7.40 -1.69
CA GLU A 61 0.15 8.46 -1.61
C GLU A 61 -0.03 9.18 -2.96
N THR A 62 1.01 9.29 -3.79
CA THR A 62 0.89 9.80 -5.16
C THR A 62 0.09 8.84 -6.04
N LEU A 63 0.25 7.53 -5.85
CA LEU A 63 -0.42 6.50 -6.64
C LEU A 63 -1.89 6.27 -6.21
N LEU A 64 -2.14 6.18 -4.90
CA LEU A 64 -3.44 5.85 -4.29
C LEU A 64 -4.23 7.08 -3.81
N GLY A 65 -3.61 8.26 -3.82
CA GLY A 65 -4.16 9.48 -3.23
C GLY A 65 -3.73 9.69 -1.78
N LYS A 66 -3.54 10.96 -1.42
CA LYS A 66 -3.14 11.40 -0.08
C LYS A 66 -4.08 10.87 1.02
N GLY A 67 -3.51 10.44 2.13
CA GLY A 67 -4.22 9.95 3.32
C GLY A 67 -4.67 8.49 3.25
N THR A 68 -4.29 7.75 2.20
CA THR A 68 -4.56 6.31 2.10
C THR A 68 -3.61 5.47 2.94
N VAL A 69 -2.40 5.94 3.17
CA VAL A 69 -1.41 5.29 4.04
C VAL A 69 -1.59 5.75 5.49
N GLN A 70 -1.70 4.80 6.40
CA GLN A 70 -1.59 5.03 7.84
C GLN A 70 -0.47 4.17 8.42
N ILE A 71 0.53 4.84 8.98
CA ILE A 71 1.53 4.21 9.84
C ILE A 71 0.95 4.22 11.25
N VAL A 72 0.87 3.05 11.86
CA VAL A 72 0.46 2.82 13.25
C VAL A 72 1.60 2.16 13.99
#